data_AF-A0A1X2G2P8-F1
#
_entry.id   AF-A0A1X2G2P8-F1
#
_cell.length_a   1.000
_cell.length_b   1.000
_cell.length_c   1.000
_cell.angle_alpha   90.00
_cell.angle_beta   90.00
_cell.angle_gamma   90.00
#
_symmetry.space_group_name_H-M   'P 1'
#
loop_
_entity.id
_entity.type
_entity.pdbx_description
1 polymer ?
#
loop_
_entity_poly.entity_id
_entity_poly.type
_entity_poly.pdbx_seq_one_letter_code
_entity_poly.pdbx_strand_id
1 'polypeptide(L)' 'CANCQTTTTPLWRRDADGRNICNACGLYYKLHLTHRPVALAKPVIKRRKR' A
#
# COMPACT_ATOMS: atom_id res chain seq x y z
N CYS A 1 3.71 -7.29 1.51
CA CYS A 1 2.37 -6.73 1.21
C CYS A 1 1.65 -7.70 0.29
N ALA A 2 0.43 -8.11 0.60
CA ALA A 2 -0.31 -9.09 -0.21
C ALA A 2 -0.62 -8.60 -1.64
N ASN A 3 -0.74 -7.29 -1.86
CA ASN A 3 -1.08 -6.72 -3.17
C ASN A 3 0.18 -6.41 -4.02
N CYS A 4 1.05 -5.52 -3.56
CA CYS A 4 2.19 -5.05 -4.37
C CYS A 4 3.54 -5.66 -3.98
N GLN A 5 3.53 -6.71 -3.15
CA GLN A 5 4.72 -7.47 -2.70
C GLN A 5 5.81 -6.66 -1.98
N THR A 6 5.61 -5.35 -1.74
CA THR A 6 6.58 -4.56 -0.97
C THR A 6 6.78 -5.14 0.42
N THR A 7 8.04 -5.21 0.84
CA THR A 7 8.49 -5.60 2.18
C THR A 7 8.71 -4.39 3.07
N THR A 8 8.84 -3.19 2.48
CA THR A 8 9.06 -1.94 3.20
C THR A 8 7.84 -1.04 3.05
N THR A 9 7.33 -0.53 4.17
CA THR A 9 6.23 0.45 4.20
C THR A 9 6.31 1.22 5.51
N PRO A 10 5.99 2.53 5.55
CA PRO A 10 5.99 3.30 6.79
C PRO A 10 4.89 2.86 7.76
N LEU A 11 3.83 2.21 7.25
CA LEU A 11 2.74 1.68 8.04
C LEU A 11 2.15 0.44 7.34
N TRP A 12 1.90 -0.62 8.09
CA TRP A 12 1.16 -1.80 7.62
C TRP A 12 -0.33 -1.61 7.92
N ARG A 13 -1.17 -2.03 6.98
CA ARG A 13 -2.63 -2.04 7.08
C ARG A 13 -3.15 -3.45 6.86
N ARG A 14 -4.38 -3.73 7.27
CA ARG A 14 -5.11 -4.97 6.94
C ARG A 14 -6.20 -4.67 5.91
N ASP A 15 -6.39 -5.57 4.95
CA ASP A 15 -7.56 -5.55 4.06
C ASP A 15 -8.78 -6.19 4.75
N ALA A 16 -9.92 -6.22 4.03
CA ALA A 16 -11.16 -6.82 4.53
C ALA A 16 -11.04 -8.33 4.79
N ASP A 17 -10.12 -9.00 4.08
CA ASP A 17 -9.83 -10.43 4.24
C ASP A 17 -8.78 -10.69 5.35
N GLY A 18 -8.34 -9.64 6.05
CA GLY A 18 -7.33 -9.73 7.11
C GLY A 18 -5.88 -9.86 6.62
N ARG A 19 -5.61 -9.77 5.32
CA ARG A 19 -4.25 -9.83 4.77
C ARG A 19 -3.47 -8.54 5.02
N ASN A 20 -2.17 -8.68 5.27
CA ASN A 20 -1.28 -7.54 5.48
C ASN A 20 -0.95 -6.83 4.15
N ILE A 21 -1.37 -5.56 4.03
CA ILE A 21 -1.12 -4.68 2.90
C ILE A 21 -0.32 -3.45 3.31
N CYS A 22 0.41 -2.84 2.38
CA CYS A 22 1.17 -1.62 2.66
C CYS A 22 0.25 -0.40 2.78
N ASN A 23 0.75 0.69 3.36
CA ASN A 23 -0.02 1.92 3.53
C ASN A 23 -0.57 2.45 2.20
N ALA A 24 0.24 2.43 1.14
CA ALA A 24 -0.15 2.94 -0.16
C ALA A 24 -1.24 2.09 -0.82
N CYS A 25 -1.19 0.76 -0.70
CA CYS A 25 -2.26 -0.12 -1.20
C CYS A 25 -3.57 0.08 -0.43
N GLY A 26 -3.51 0.22 0.90
CA GLY A 26 -4.70 0.45 1.71
C GLY A 26 -5.33 1.82 1.47
N LEU A 27 -4.52 2.88 1.33
CA LEU A 27 -5.02 4.21 1.00
C LEU A 27 -5.62 4.28 -0.41
N TYR A 28 -5.00 3.60 -1.38
CA TYR A 28 -5.52 3.53 -2.74
C TYR A 28 -6.88 2.82 -2.77
N TYR A 29 -7.00 1.67 -2.10
CA TYR A 29 -8.28 0.96 -2.03
C TYR A 29 -9.37 1.78 -1.35
N LYS A 30 -9.04 2.50 -0.27
CA LYS A 30 -10.02 3.37 0.41
C LYS A 30 -10.53 4.51 -0.50
N LEU A 31 -9.69 5.02 -1.39
CA LEU A 31 -10.04 6.14 -2.28
C LEU A 31 -10.75 5.68 -3.57
N HIS A 32 -10.30 4.57 -4.15
CA HIS A 32 -10.73 4.12 -5.47
C HIS A 32 -11.58 2.85 -5.46
N LEU A 33 -11.82 2.25 -4.29
CA LEU A 33 -12.53 0.97 -4.10
C LEU A 33 -12.01 -0.17 -4.98
N THR A 34 -10.76 -0.05 -5.43
CA THR A 34 -10.10 -0.98 -6.36
C THR A 34 -8.67 -1.24 -5.89
N HIS A 35 -8.12 -2.38 -6.28
CA HIS A 35 -6.75 -2.73 -5.92
C HIS A 35 -5.74 -1.85 -6.64
N ARG A 36 -4.73 -1.38 -5.90
CA ARG A 36 -3.64 -0.56 -6.47
C ARG A 36 -2.91 -1.35 -7.55
N PRO A 37 -2.83 -0.85 -8.80
CA PRO A 37 -2.07 -1.53 -9.84
C PRO A 37 -0.58 -1.53 -9.48
N VAL A 38 0.08 -2.68 -9.69
CA VAL A 38 1.49 -2.90 -9.32
C VAL A 38 2.42 -1.97 -10.08
N ALA A 39 2.05 -1.54 -11.30
CA ALA A 39 2.82 -0.57 -12.09
C ALA A 39 3.01 0.80 -11.40
N LEU A 40 2.13 1.17 -10.46
CA LEU A 40 2.26 2.42 -9.69
C LEU A 40 3.15 2.25 -8.45
N ALA A 41 3.62 1.04 -8.14
CA ALA A 41 4.50 0.79 -7.00
C ALA A 41 5.85 1.48 -7.26
N LYS A 42 6.28 2.31 -6.31
CA LYS A 42 7.59 2.95 -6.35
C LYS A 42 8.52 2.24 -5.36
N PRO A 43 9.76 1.91 -5.75
CA PRO A 43 10.70 1.25 -4.85
C PRO A 43 11.18 2.18 -3.72
N VAL A 44 11.23 3.48 -3.96
CA VAL A 44 11.72 4.47 -3.00
C VAL A 44 10.56 5.11 -2.23
N ILE A 45 10.58 4.95 -0.90
CA ILE A 45 9.65 5.63 0.01
C ILE A 45 10.11 7.08 0.20
N LYS A 46 9.37 8.04 -0.37
CA LYS A 46 9.64 9.47 -0.18
C LYS A 46 9.17 9.93 1.20
N ARG A 47 10.07 10.52 1.98
CA ARG A 47 9.74 11.21 3.25
C ARG A 47 9.19 12.60 2.94
N ARG A 48 8.10 13.00 3.60
CA ARG A 48 7.57 14.37 3.53
C ARG A 48 8.17 15.18 4.69
N LYS A 49 8.47 16.46 4.46
CA LYS A 49 8.78 17.41 5.53
C LYS A 49 7.48 17.66 6.31
N ARG A 50 7.48 17.37 7.60
CA ARG A 50 6.31 17.55 8.48
C ARG A 50 6.20 19.00 8.93
#